data_AF-A0A7W3XUS1-F1
#
_entry.id   AF-A0A7W3XUS1-F1
#
_cell.length_a   1.000
_cell.length_b   1.000
_cell.length_c   1.000
_cell.angle_alpha   90.00
_cell.angle_beta   90.00
_cell.angle_gamma   90.00
#
_symmetry.space_group_name_H-M   'P 1'
#
loop_
_entity.id
_entity.type
_entity.pdbx_description
1 polymer ?
#
loop_
_entity_poly.entity_id
_entity_poly.type
_entity_poly.pdbx_seq_one_letter_code
_entity_poly.pdbx_strand_id
1 'polypeptide(L)'
;MENKIHHVRDVTFGEDASRIRTGHGPQNASTLRSVAMNYLRTMGGFLADAERRIALSPHKTPRTSSAYPLSCDFAEELDIAPALSSFRRACRRPEEHPAVRSLISDRTRRAHLNQQPGHPGEPDGRSGEATNGTPPSAASTPPGPPYNLRSHMMPPTIPSPKESAFDWLLDAADHIRSTVRTRGAALIRGLPIREPGDLTIVRKFLGVQPYQATELFGQRTAYGDGVASPIEWPADRELCPYQEETFSAVVPSIALTACARPPETGGEACLSDSRELLHHLPDELVRRFQELGWTLTRVFREEFGMKWREAFGVDSHDALIELLPQIGIDHGRVSNGGLRTVRRRRATVVHPQTGEECWFNQVAFFNSASVEPRALAVLRRAFGPDIPMETGYGDGSPLTEDEVSAIQDAYAKTSAAVRWQAGDLIVTDNVLTAQGRRPYTGNPLFFTYLGDPIPVNPLVS
;
A
#
# COMPACT_ATOMS: atom_id res chain seq x y z
N MET A 1 13.43 -29.27 6.15
CA MET A 1 13.85 -29.49 4.75
C MET A 1 13.05 -28.56 3.88
N GLU A 2 13.79 -27.78 3.11
CA GLU A 2 13.38 -26.63 2.32
C GLU A 2 12.65 -27.09 1.04
N ASN A 3 11.49 -26.51 0.73
CA ASN A 3 10.92 -26.58 -0.61
C ASN A 3 10.45 -25.19 -1.02
N LYS A 4 11.43 -24.33 -1.34
CA LYS A 4 11.21 -23.05 -2.03
C LYS A 4 10.84 -23.34 -3.48
N ILE A 5 9.56 -23.27 -3.81
CA ILE A 5 9.08 -23.19 -5.19
C ILE A 5 8.44 -21.81 -5.37
N HIS A 6 9.27 -20.81 -5.60
CA HIS A 6 8.85 -19.55 -6.20
C HIS A 6 9.88 -19.23 -7.25
N HIS A 7 9.57 -19.44 -8.54
CA HIS A 7 10.12 -18.74 -9.71
C HIS A 7 9.50 -19.35 -10.98
N VAL A 8 8.18 -19.20 -11.15
CA VAL A 8 7.54 -19.29 -12.47
C VAL A 8 6.58 -18.11 -12.52
N ARG A 9 6.84 -17.16 -13.43
CA ARG A 9 6.16 -15.86 -13.47
C ARG A 9 4.94 -15.83 -14.41
N ASP A 10 4.64 -16.92 -15.12
CA ASP A 10 3.52 -16.95 -16.05
C ASP A 10 3.11 -18.38 -16.43
N VAL A 11 1.80 -18.66 -16.43
CA VAL A 11 1.18 -19.94 -16.86
C VAL A 11 0.78 -19.92 -18.35
N THR A 12 0.81 -18.76 -18.99
CA THR A 12 0.30 -18.57 -20.36
C THR A 12 1.11 -19.32 -21.43
N PHE A 13 2.38 -19.63 -21.16
CA PHE A 13 3.29 -20.31 -22.09
C PHE A 13 3.61 -21.77 -21.71
N GLY A 14 2.94 -22.34 -20.71
CA GLY A 14 3.20 -23.71 -20.26
C GLY A 14 4.60 -23.91 -19.66
N GLU A 15 5.23 -22.86 -19.13
CA GLU A 15 6.56 -22.94 -18.49
C GLU A 15 6.54 -23.83 -17.23
N ASP A 16 5.39 -23.96 -16.58
CA ASP A 16 5.11 -24.90 -15.50
C ASP A 16 5.23 -26.36 -15.94
N ALA A 17 5.00 -26.65 -17.23
CA ALA A 17 5.22 -27.96 -17.83
C ALA A 17 6.70 -28.24 -18.15
N SER A 18 7.60 -27.24 -18.01
CA SER A 18 9.04 -27.43 -18.23
C SER A 18 9.63 -28.36 -17.16
N ARG A 19 10.23 -29.46 -17.61
CA ARG A 19 10.91 -30.43 -16.74
C ARG A 19 12.34 -30.03 -16.37
N ILE A 20 12.82 -28.86 -16.82
CA ILE A 20 14.15 -28.34 -16.50
C ILE A 20 14.13 -27.79 -15.07
N ARG A 21 14.34 -28.66 -14.08
CA ARG A 21 14.12 -28.39 -12.65
C ARG A 21 15.41 -28.32 -11.81
N THR A 22 16.54 -27.90 -12.38
CA THR A 22 17.79 -27.81 -11.61
C THR A 22 18.57 -26.52 -11.86
N GLY A 23 18.97 -25.85 -10.77
CA GLY A 23 19.88 -24.70 -10.79
C GLY A 23 19.27 -23.41 -11.35
N HIS A 24 20.09 -22.58 -11.97
CA HIS A 24 19.71 -21.26 -12.51
C HIS A 24 18.95 -21.32 -13.87
N GLY A 25 18.51 -22.50 -14.30
CA GLY A 25 17.84 -22.71 -15.59
C GLY A 25 16.62 -21.79 -15.82
N PRO A 26 15.66 -21.72 -14.87
CA PRO A 26 14.51 -20.84 -14.99
C PRO A 26 14.87 -19.35 -15.08
N GLN A 27 15.86 -18.89 -14.30
CA GLN A 27 16.32 -17.51 -14.33
C GLN A 27 17.02 -17.16 -15.66
N ASN A 28 17.80 -18.09 -16.20
CA ASN A 28 18.47 -17.91 -17.49
C ASN A 28 17.46 -17.85 -18.65
N ALA A 29 16.43 -18.71 -18.63
CA ALA A 29 15.36 -18.69 -19.63
C ALA A 29 14.55 -17.39 -19.58
N SER A 30 14.21 -16.90 -18.37
CA SER A 30 13.52 -15.62 -18.17
C SER A 30 14.34 -14.43 -18.67
N THR A 31 15.66 -14.46 -18.47
CA THR A 31 16.58 -13.42 -18.97
C THR A 31 16.63 -13.42 -20.50
N LEU A 32 16.78 -14.59 -21.13
CA LEU A 32 16.80 -14.72 -22.59
C LEU A 32 15.49 -14.27 -23.23
N ARG A 33 14.34 -14.59 -22.62
CA ARG A 33 13.02 -14.08 -23.06
C ARG A 33 12.96 -12.56 -23.00
N SER A 34 13.44 -11.95 -21.92
CA SER A 34 13.42 -10.49 -21.75
C SER A 34 14.27 -9.79 -22.82
N VAL A 35 15.43 -10.37 -23.17
CA VAL A 35 16.27 -9.90 -24.27
C VAL A 35 15.54 -10.01 -25.61
N ALA A 36 14.94 -11.17 -25.90
CA ALA A 36 14.22 -11.40 -27.15
C ALA A 36 13.01 -10.46 -27.32
N MET A 37 12.23 -10.22 -26.25
CA MET A 37 11.09 -9.29 -26.30
C MET A 37 11.53 -7.84 -26.52
N ASN A 38 12.61 -7.41 -25.87
CA ASN A 38 13.15 -6.06 -26.07
C ASN A 38 13.73 -5.88 -27.49
N TYR A 39 14.33 -6.93 -28.04
CA TYR A 39 14.81 -6.94 -29.42
C TYR A 39 13.66 -6.89 -30.45
N LEU A 40 12.59 -7.66 -30.24
CA LEU A 40 11.40 -7.61 -31.09
C LEU A 40 10.74 -6.21 -31.09
N ARG A 41 10.67 -5.57 -29.91
CA ARG A 41 10.13 -4.20 -29.77
C ARG A 41 10.99 -3.16 -30.50
N THR A 42 12.31 -3.29 -30.48
CA THR A 42 13.21 -2.35 -31.19
C THR A 42 13.13 -2.49 -32.70
N MET A 43 12.74 -3.67 -33.20
CA MET A 43 12.46 -3.92 -34.62
C MET A 43 11.01 -3.60 -35.04
N GLY A 44 10.21 -2.97 -34.16
CA GLY A 44 8.82 -2.59 -34.44
C GLY A 44 7.83 -3.76 -34.46
N GLY A 45 8.22 -4.95 -33.99
CA GLY A 45 7.37 -6.12 -33.91
C GLY A 45 6.64 -6.24 -32.57
N PHE A 46 5.40 -6.73 -32.61
CA PHE A 46 4.60 -7.02 -31.41
C PHE A 46 4.46 -8.53 -31.20
N LEU A 47 4.37 -8.94 -29.93
CA LEU A 47 4.30 -10.35 -29.52
C LEU A 47 3.14 -11.10 -30.18
N ALA A 48 1.96 -10.46 -30.24
CA ALA A 48 0.77 -11.04 -30.86
C ALA A 48 0.94 -11.27 -32.37
N ASP A 49 1.74 -10.48 -33.07
CA ASP A 49 2.01 -10.67 -34.49
C ASP A 49 2.99 -11.82 -34.72
N ALA A 50 3.99 -11.98 -33.84
CA ALA A 50 4.89 -13.12 -33.85
C ALA A 50 4.14 -14.43 -33.59
N GLU A 51 3.24 -14.45 -32.60
CA GLU A 51 2.39 -15.61 -32.30
C GLU A 51 1.44 -15.95 -33.44
N ARG A 52 0.78 -14.94 -34.04
CA ARG A 52 -0.08 -15.15 -35.22
C ARG A 52 0.71 -15.74 -36.39
N ARG A 53 1.93 -15.25 -36.65
CA ARG A 53 2.80 -15.80 -37.72
C ARG A 53 3.21 -17.24 -37.46
N ILE A 54 3.51 -17.60 -36.21
CA ILE A 54 3.82 -18.98 -35.80
C ILE A 54 2.58 -19.88 -35.94
N ALA A 55 1.41 -19.40 -35.54
CA ALA A 55 0.14 -20.11 -35.68
C ALA A 55 -0.28 -20.33 -37.14
N LEU A 56 0.05 -19.39 -38.04
CA LEU A 56 -0.27 -19.45 -39.47
C LEU A 56 0.71 -20.33 -40.27
N SER A 57 1.88 -20.66 -39.75
CA SER A 57 2.86 -21.52 -40.42
C SER A 57 3.57 -22.48 -39.45
N PRO A 58 2.82 -23.33 -38.72
CA PRO A 58 3.33 -24.13 -37.61
C PRO A 58 4.31 -25.25 -38.03
N HIS A 59 4.42 -25.50 -39.34
CA HIS A 59 5.32 -26.47 -39.96
C HIS A 59 6.65 -25.84 -40.42
N LYS A 60 6.75 -24.49 -40.42
CA LYS A 60 8.03 -23.78 -40.55
C LYS A 60 8.72 -23.63 -39.18
N THR A 61 8.03 -23.99 -38.11
CA THR A 61 8.56 -24.03 -36.74
C THR A 61 9.16 -25.43 -36.47
N PRO A 62 10.43 -25.52 -36.04
CA PRO A 62 11.06 -26.81 -35.82
C PRO A 62 10.39 -27.55 -34.66
N ARG A 63 9.94 -28.79 -34.90
CA ARG A 63 9.42 -29.68 -33.87
C ARG A 63 10.56 -30.46 -33.21
N THR A 64 10.92 -30.15 -31.97
CA THR A 64 11.37 -31.15 -30.98
C THR A 64 11.43 -30.58 -29.56
N SER A 65 11.06 -31.43 -28.61
CA SER A 65 11.21 -31.26 -27.16
C SER A 65 12.68 -31.06 -26.75
N SER A 66 12.90 -30.11 -25.84
CA SER A 66 14.16 -29.88 -25.10
C SER A 66 15.42 -29.68 -25.95
N ALA A 67 15.54 -28.52 -26.59
CA ALA A 67 16.80 -27.80 -26.79
C ALA A 67 16.51 -26.55 -27.63
N TYR A 68 17.08 -25.39 -27.25
CA TYR A 68 17.24 -24.25 -28.17
C TYR A 68 17.77 -24.76 -29.52
N PRO A 69 17.24 -24.30 -30.66
CA PRO A 69 18.09 -23.41 -31.45
C PRO A 69 17.36 -22.41 -32.36
N LEU A 70 18.00 -21.24 -32.51
CA LEU A 70 18.03 -20.47 -33.75
C LEU A 70 18.33 -21.44 -34.92
N SER A 71 17.44 -21.54 -35.90
CA SER A 71 17.74 -22.24 -37.15
C SER A 71 18.84 -21.46 -37.90
N CYS A 72 19.87 -22.19 -38.34
CA CYS A 72 21.05 -21.68 -39.02
C CYS A 72 20.80 -20.99 -40.37
N ASP A 73 19.56 -20.89 -40.87
CA ASP A 73 19.27 -20.17 -42.13
C ASP A 73 19.02 -18.68 -41.91
N PHE A 74 18.91 -18.21 -40.66
CA PHE A 74 18.79 -16.78 -40.31
C PHE A 74 20.14 -16.14 -39.90
N ALA A 75 21.22 -16.93 -39.90
CA ALA A 75 22.52 -16.53 -39.38
C ALA A 75 23.48 -15.96 -40.44
N GLU A 76 23.11 -15.94 -41.72
CA GLU A 76 23.93 -15.32 -42.77
C GLU A 76 23.63 -13.82 -42.98
N GLU A 77 22.47 -13.31 -42.56
CA GLU A 77 22.11 -11.87 -42.71
C GLU A 77 22.40 -11.00 -41.48
N LEU A 78 22.73 -11.59 -40.34
CA LEU A 78 23.06 -10.88 -39.10
C LEU A 78 24.38 -11.45 -38.57
N ASP A 79 25.44 -10.66 -38.59
CA ASP A 79 26.81 -11.04 -38.18
C ASP A 79 26.94 -11.26 -36.65
N ILE A 80 26.27 -12.30 -36.13
CA ILE A 80 26.21 -12.70 -34.70
C ILE A 80 27.06 -13.94 -34.39
N ALA A 81 27.80 -14.46 -35.38
CA ALA A 81 28.70 -15.61 -35.22
C ALA A 81 29.75 -15.45 -34.09
N PRO A 82 30.35 -14.26 -33.85
CA PRO A 82 31.32 -14.08 -32.76
C PRO A 82 30.68 -14.26 -31.37
N ALA A 83 29.46 -13.73 -31.17
CA ALA A 83 28.73 -13.81 -29.91
C ALA A 83 28.29 -15.24 -29.57
N LEU A 84 27.85 -16.00 -30.57
CA LEU A 84 27.51 -17.41 -30.41
C LEU A 84 28.73 -18.29 -30.10
N SER A 85 29.91 -17.95 -30.64
CA SER A 85 31.16 -18.65 -30.32
C SER A 85 31.61 -18.41 -28.87
N SER A 86 31.51 -17.16 -28.39
CA SER A 86 31.81 -16.78 -27.00
C SER A 86 30.86 -17.44 -26.01
N PHE A 87 29.57 -17.51 -26.36
CA PHE A 87 28.56 -18.19 -25.55
C PHE A 87 28.80 -19.70 -25.47
N ARG A 88 29.12 -20.36 -26.60
CA ARG A 88 29.46 -21.79 -26.62
C ARG A 88 30.70 -22.12 -25.80
N ARG A 89 31.70 -21.22 -25.75
CA ARG A 89 32.90 -21.38 -24.91
C ARG A 89 32.57 -21.25 -23.42
N ALA A 90 31.77 -20.25 -23.05
CA ALA A 90 31.33 -20.03 -21.67
C ALA A 90 30.51 -21.20 -21.09
N CYS A 91 29.71 -21.89 -21.92
CA CYS A 91 28.91 -23.03 -21.46
C CYS A 91 29.70 -24.35 -21.33
N ARG A 92 30.87 -24.49 -21.96
CA ARG A 92 31.64 -25.76 -21.95
C ARG A 92 32.74 -25.80 -20.89
N ARG A 93 33.30 -24.66 -20.46
CA ARG A 93 34.35 -24.54 -19.42
C ARG A 93 34.20 -23.25 -18.63
N PRO A 94 33.26 -23.17 -17.68
CA PRO A 94 32.97 -21.93 -16.95
C PRO A 94 34.16 -21.43 -16.11
N GLU A 95 35.02 -22.33 -15.61
CA GLU A 95 36.24 -22.03 -14.83
C GLU A 95 37.36 -21.30 -15.61
N GLU A 96 37.34 -21.33 -16.94
CA GLU A 96 38.34 -20.65 -17.78
C GLU A 96 37.88 -19.23 -18.17
N HIS A 97 36.64 -18.83 -17.86
CA HIS A 97 36.11 -17.53 -18.25
C HIS A 97 36.59 -16.41 -17.31
N PRO A 98 37.12 -15.28 -17.82
CA PRO A 98 37.74 -14.22 -17.01
C PRO A 98 36.86 -13.67 -15.88
N ALA A 99 35.57 -13.49 -16.16
CA ALA A 99 34.58 -13.01 -15.17
C ALA A 99 34.31 -14.02 -14.04
N VAL A 100 34.43 -15.32 -14.30
CA VAL A 100 34.22 -16.39 -13.31
C VAL A 100 35.48 -16.59 -12.46
N ARG A 101 36.68 -16.46 -13.04
CA ARG A 101 37.95 -16.44 -12.29
C ARG A 101 37.98 -15.33 -11.23
N SER A 102 37.51 -14.13 -11.57
CA SER A 102 37.42 -12.99 -10.65
C SER A 102 36.50 -13.27 -9.44
N LEU A 103 35.41 -14.02 -9.65
CA LEU A 103 34.45 -14.37 -8.60
C LEU A 103 34.97 -15.50 -7.69
N ILE A 104 35.77 -16.43 -8.23
CA ILE A 104 36.37 -17.52 -7.46
C ILE A 104 37.50 -16.97 -6.56
N SER A 105 38.34 -16.05 -7.04
CA SER A 105 39.44 -15.48 -6.24
C SER A 105 38.96 -14.68 -5.03
N ASP A 106 37.84 -13.97 -5.14
CA ASP A 106 37.26 -13.20 -4.03
C ASP A 106 36.67 -14.08 -2.93
N ARG A 107 36.23 -15.30 -3.28
CA ARG A 107 35.66 -16.25 -2.33
C ARG A 107 36.74 -16.92 -1.48
N THR A 108 37.88 -17.25 -2.07
CA THR A 108 39.02 -17.85 -1.35
C THR A 108 39.67 -16.85 -0.38
N ARG A 109 39.61 -15.54 -0.70
CA ARG A 109 40.12 -14.46 0.17
C ARG A 109 39.30 -14.25 1.44
N ARG A 110 37.98 -14.49 1.40
CA ARG A 110 37.11 -14.39 2.59
C ARG A 110 37.15 -15.62 3.49
N ALA A 111 37.56 -16.78 2.97
CA ALA A 111 37.63 -18.03 3.75
C ALA A 111 38.86 -18.11 4.68
N HIS A 112 39.90 -17.30 4.46
CA HIS A 112 41.13 -17.28 5.28
C HIS A 112 41.10 -16.32 6.47
N LEU A 113 40.07 -15.47 6.61
CA LEU A 113 39.97 -14.50 7.72
C LEU A 113 39.23 -15.03 8.96
N ASN A 114 38.72 -16.27 8.95
CA ASN A 114 37.85 -16.81 10.00
C ASN A 114 38.41 -18.06 10.74
N GLN A 115 39.73 -18.21 10.84
CA GLN A 115 40.33 -19.30 11.63
C GLN A 115 41.47 -18.79 12.53
N GLN A 116 41.18 -18.58 13.84
CA GLN A 116 41.95 -19.03 15.03
C GLN A 116 41.39 -18.46 16.37
N PRO A 117 41.68 -19.04 17.57
CA PRO A 117 40.64 -19.47 18.54
C PRO A 117 40.76 -19.02 20.03
N GLY A 118 39.62 -19.07 20.77
CA GLY A 118 39.41 -19.78 22.07
C GLY A 118 39.79 -19.24 23.48
N HIS A 119 38.76 -18.84 24.28
CA HIS A 119 38.46 -19.07 25.74
C HIS A 119 39.37 -18.54 26.90
N PRO A 120 38.97 -18.53 28.22
CA PRO A 120 37.65 -18.71 28.94
C PRO A 120 37.39 -17.78 30.20
N GLY A 121 36.21 -17.92 30.87
CA GLY A 121 36.10 -17.87 32.36
C GLY A 121 35.18 -16.86 33.08
N GLU A 122 34.13 -17.36 33.74
CA GLU A 122 33.21 -16.78 34.77
C GLU A 122 33.90 -16.61 36.18
N PRO A 123 33.29 -16.23 37.36
CA PRO A 123 31.86 -16.15 37.76
C PRO A 123 31.40 -15.01 38.77
N ASP A 124 30.09 -15.04 39.10
CA ASP A 124 29.38 -14.86 40.39
C ASP A 124 29.20 -13.51 41.15
N GLY A 125 27.97 -13.30 41.70
CA GLY A 125 27.76 -12.40 42.86
C GLY A 125 26.37 -11.83 43.19
N ARG A 126 25.45 -12.68 43.69
CA ARG A 126 24.26 -12.50 44.58
C ARG A 126 23.79 -11.12 45.17
N SER A 127 22.45 -11.06 45.29
CA SER A 127 21.57 -10.73 46.46
C SER A 127 21.22 -9.28 46.86
N GLY A 128 19.93 -9.08 47.23
CA GLY A 128 19.47 -7.95 48.08
C GLY A 128 17.95 -7.71 48.04
N GLU A 129 17.29 -7.90 49.19
CA GLU A 129 15.83 -7.97 49.45
C GLU A 129 15.04 -6.64 49.45
N ALA A 130 13.71 -6.83 49.43
CA ALA A 130 12.63 -5.85 49.52
C ALA A 130 12.40 -5.27 50.94
N THR A 131 11.77 -4.09 51.02
CA THR A 131 10.89 -3.73 52.15
C THR A 131 9.71 -2.83 51.71
N ASN A 132 8.55 -3.11 52.30
CA ASN A 132 7.25 -2.45 52.15
C ASN A 132 7.13 -1.16 52.97
N GLY A 133 6.32 -0.21 52.49
CA GLY A 133 5.74 0.88 53.29
C GLY A 133 4.41 1.35 52.70
N THR A 134 3.31 1.17 53.44
CA THR A 134 1.93 1.60 53.14
C THR A 134 1.67 3.07 53.62
N PRO A 135 0.53 3.74 53.30
CA PRO A 135 0.51 5.11 52.75
C PRO A 135 -0.26 6.12 53.64
N PRO A 136 -0.52 7.35 53.17
CA PRO A 136 -1.66 8.11 53.68
C PRO A 136 -2.66 8.56 52.59
N SER A 137 -3.92 8.23 52.88
CA SER A 137 -5.18 8.99 52.81
C SER A 137 -5.61 9.75 51.54
N ALA A 138 -6.89 9.48 51.21
CA ALA A 138 -7.71 9.99 50.14
C ALA A 138 -7.96 11.51 50.15
N ALA A 139 -8.00 12.08 48.94
CA ALA A 139 -8.76 13.28 48.61
C ALA A 139 -9.67 12.97 47.42
N SER A 140 -10.95 13.31 47.57
CA SER A 140 -12.07 13.04 46.68
C SER A 140 -12.02 13.85 45.38
N THR A 141 -12.10 13.16 44.24
CA THR A 141 -12.27 13.76 42.90
C THR A 141 -13.76 13.69 42.49
N PRO A 142 -14.36 14.72 41.88
CA PRO A 142 -15.74 14.67 41.40
C PRO A 142 -15.91 13.69 40.23
N PRO A 143 -17.12 13.16 39.98
CA PRO A 143 -17.33 12.13 38.97
C PRO A 143 -17.17 12.72 37.55
N GLY A 144 -16.17 12.23 36.82
CA GLY A 144 -16.07 12.42 35.36
C GLY A 144 -17.19 11.68 34.61
N PRO A 145 -17.44 12.03 33.33
CA PRO A 145 -18.52 11.46 32.55
C PRO A 145 -18.35 9.94 32.35
N PRO A 146 -19.45 9.18 32.17
CA PRO A 146 -19.39 7.72 32.13
C PRO A 146 -18.96 7.25 30.74
N TYR A 147 -17.68 7.34 30.41
CA TYR A 147 -17.12 6.63 29.25
C TYR A 147 -16.31 5.44 29.75
N ASN A 148 -16.95 4.27 29.76
CA ASN A 148 -16.26 2.99 29.93
C ASN A 148 -15.47 2.67 28.64
N LEU A 149 -14.28 3.26 28.52
CA LEU A 149 -13.30 3.14 27.43
C LEU A 149 -12.64 1.74 27.29
N ARG A 150 -13.33 0.63 27.60
CA ARG A 150 -12.66 -0.69 27.69
C ARG A 150 -13.29 -1.85 26.92
N SER A 151 -14.10 -1.63 25.88
CA SER A 151 -14.58 -2.74 25.01
C SER A 151 -14.99 -2.31 23.58
N HIS A 152 -14.16 -1.56 22.85
CA HIS A 152 -14.54 -0.98 21.54
C HIS A 152 -13.73 -1.45 20.33
N MET A 153 -12.85 -2.44 20.47
CA MET A 153 -11.88 -2.72 19.41
C MET A 153 -12.47 -3.41 18.16
N MET A 154 -13.54 -4.19 18.27
CA MET A 154 -14.18 -4.81 17.08
C MET A 154 -15.40 -4.00 16.63
N PRO A 155 -15.55 -3.68 15.33
CA PRO A 155 -16.81 -3.11 14.84
C PRO A 155 -17.96 -4.06 15.19
N PRO A 156 -19.09 -3.55 15.70
CA PRO A 156 -20.25 -4.39 15.94
C PRO A 156 -20.65 -5.13 14.66
N THR A 157 -20.83 -6.45 14.80
CA THR A 157 -21.27 -7.29 13.69
C THR A 157 -22.79 -7.30 13.64
N ILE A 158 -23.35 -6.92 12.50
CA ILE A 158 -24.77 -6.91 12.21
C ILE A 158 -25.04 -8.00 11.16
N PRO A 159 -25.61 -9.16 11.54
CA PRO A 159 -25.89 -10.22 10.59
C PRO A 159 -27.07 -9.82 9.68
N SER A 160 -26.92 -9.98 8.37
CA SER A 160 -28.04 -9.84 7.45
C SER A 160 -28.87 -11.14 7.40
N PRO A 161 -30.18 -11.07 7.12
CA PRO A 161 -30.97 -12.25 6.85
C PRO A 161 -30.51 -12.95 5.56
N LYS A 162 -30.80 -14.25 5.45
CA LYS A 162 -30.47 -15.03 4.23
C LYS A 162 -31.37 -14.69 3.04
N GLU A 163 -32.64 -14.40 3.32
CA GLU A 163 -33.64 -14.02 2.33
C GLU A 163 -33.88 -12.52 2.39
N SER A 164 -34.12 -11.89 1.24
CA SER A 164 -34.38 -10.44 1.12
C SER A 164 -33.34 -9.55 1.81
N ALA A 165 -32.06 -9.96 1.79
CA ALA A 165 -30.97 -9.26 2.47
C ALA A 165 -30.81 -7.79 2.04
N PHE A 166 -31.06 -7.48 0.77
CA PHE A 166 -31.01 -6.10 0.27
C PHE A 166 -32.23 -5.28 0.71
N ASP A 167 -33.44 -5.85 0.70
CA ASP A 167 -34.63 -5.14 1.18
C ASP A 167 -34.54 -4.85 2.68
N TRP A 168 -33.99 -5.79 3.45
CA TRP A 168 -33.72 -5.62 4.88
C TRP A 168 -32.77 -4.45 5.17
N LEU A 169 -31.87 -4.08 4.23
CA LEU A 169 -31.00 -2.91 4.44
C LEU A 169 -31.79 -1.61 4.58
N LEU A 170 -32.98 -1.50 3.98
CA LEU A 170 -33.82 -0.32 4.13
C LEU A 170 -34.28 -0.15 5.58
N ASP A 171 -34.71 -1.25 6.21
CA ASP A 171 -35.14 -1.26 7.61
C ASP A 171 -33.95 -1.14 8.58
N ALA A 172 -32.79 -1.70 8.19
CA ALA A 172 -31.58 -1.68 9.02
C ALA A 172 -30.74 -0.40 8.87
N ALA A 173 -31.00 0.45 7.87
CA ALA A 173 -30.17 1.59 7.51
C ALA A 173 -29.94 2.54 8.70
N ASP A 174 -30.98 2.88 9.45
CA ASP A 174 -30.88 3.80 10.59
C ASP A 174 -30.10 3.18 11.74
N HIS A 175 -30.25 1.87 11.97
CA HIS A 175 -29.46 1.16 12.97
C HIS A 175 -27.98 1.12 12.57
N ILE A 176 -27.68 0.81 11.30
CA ILE A 176 -26.30 0.80 10.77
C ILE A 176 -25.67 2.19 10.92
N ARG A 177 -26.34 3.24 10.46
CA ARG A 177 -25.84 4.63 10.56
C ARG A 177 -25.61 5.05 12.02
N SER A 178 -26.52 4.68 12.93
CA SER A 178 -26.38 4.96 14.35
C SER A 178 -25.19 4.22 14.97
N THR A 179 -24.99 2.95 14.61
CA THR A 179 -23.82 2.17 15.02
C THR A 179 -22.54 2.80 14.51
N VAL A 180 -22.46 3.14 13.22
CA VAL A 180 -21.29 3.78 12.61
C VAL A 180 -20.97 5.10 13.28
N ARG A 181 -21.96 5.97 13.51
CA ARG A 181 -21.78 7.26 14.20
C ARG A 181 -21.25 7.12 15.63
N THR A 182 -21.63 6.06 16.35
CA THR A 182 -21.24 5.90 17.76
C THR A 182 -19.98 5.05 17.95
N ARG A 183 -19.73 4.11 17.05
CA ARG A 183 -18.66 3.11 17.14
C ARG A 183 -17.57 3.29 16.08
N GLY A 184 -17.69 4.27 15.19
CA GLY A 184 -16.78 4.51 14.08
C GLY A 184 -16.99 3.56 12.90
N ALA A 185 -17.41 2.32 13.13
CA ALA A 185 -17.62 1.35 12.08
C ALA A 185 -18.70 0.30 12.42
N ALA A 186 -19.25 -0.34 11.38
CA ALA A 186 -20.13 -1.51 11.48
C ALA A 186 -19.72 -2.57 10.45
N LEU A 187 -19.71 -3.84 10.87
CA LEU A 187 -19.50 -4.98 9.98
C LEU A 187 -20.86 -5.64 9.70
N ILE A 188 -21.33 -5.57 8.46
CA ILE A 188 -22.53 -6.27 8.02
C ILE A 188 -22.09 -7.57 7.37
N ARG A 189 -22.62 -8.70 7.86
CA ARG A 189 -22.21 -10.04 7.40
C ARG A 189 -23.35 -10.78 6.72
N GLY A 190 -23.06 -11.36 5.56
CA GLY A 190 -23.97 -12.24 4.83
C GLY A 190 -24.73 -11.59 3.68
N LEU A 191 -24.32 -10.39 3.24
CA LEU A 191 -24.96 -9.74 2.10
C LEU A 191 -24.61 -10.47 0.80
N PRO A 192 -25.52 -10.52 -0.19
CA PRO A 192 -25.27 -11.19 -1.46
C PRO A 192 -24.44 -10.36 -2.44
N ILE A 193 -23.39 -9.67 -1.97
CA ILE A 193 -22.52 -8.80 -2.79
C ILE A 193 -21.52 -9.65 -3.58
N ARG A 194 -21.59 -9.59 -4.91
CA ARG A 194 -20.74 -10.36 -5.84
C ARG A 194 -20.13 -9.51 -6.94
N GLU A 195 -20.83 -8.45 -7.36
CA GLU A 195 -20.40 -7.57 -8.45
C GLU A 195 -20.53 -6.08 -8.08
N PRO A 196 -19.91 -5.16 -8.82
CA PRO A 196 -19.92 -3.74 -8.47
C PRO A 196 -21.34 -3.14 -8.32
N GLY A 197 -22.29 -3.60 -9.15
CA GLY A 197 -23.68 -3.15 -9.12
C GLY A 197 -24.39 -3.43 -7.78
N ASP A 198 -24.00 -4.49 -7.07
CA ASP A 198 -24.54 -4.80 -5.74
C ASP A 198 -24.17 -3.73 -4.72
N LEU A 199 -22.93 -3.20 -4.78
CA LEU A 199 -22.52 -2.11 -3.88
C LEU A 199 -23.27 -0.81 -4.20
N THR A 200 -23.58 -0.56 -5.48
CA THR A 200 -24.45 0.56 -5.88
C THR A 200 -25.84 0.45 -5.26
N ILE A 201 -26.41 -0.76 -5.19
CA ILE A 201 -27.70 -1.02 -4.53
C ILE A 201 -27.60 -0.77 -3.01
N VAL A 202 -26.59 -1.35 -2.35
CA VAL A 202 -26.32 -1.13 -0.92
C VAL A 202 -26.22 0.35 -0.59
N ARG A 203 -25.42 1.09 -1.36
CA ARG A 203 -25.24 2.53 -1.22
C ARG A 203 -26.57 3.28 -1.29
N LYS A 204 -27.46 2.92 -2.22
CA LYS A 204 -28.81 3.52 -2.34
C LYS A 204 -29.68 3.24 -1.11
N PHE A 205 -29.70 2.01 -0.60
CA PHE A 205 -30.46 1.66 0.60
C PHE A 205 -29.91 2.36 1.86
N LEU A 206 -28.60 2.46 1.99
CA LEU A 206 -27.95 3.22 3.05
C LEU A 206 -28.00 4.74 2.83
N GLY A 207 -28.61 5.22 1.73
CA GLY A 207 -28.80 6.64 1.41
C GLY A 207 -27.51 7.46 1.31
N VAL A 208 -26.38 6.81 1.04
CA VAL A 208 -25.06 7.46 0.97
C VAL A 208 -24.99 8.30 -0.31
N GLN A 209 -24.65 9.58 -0.18
CA GLN A 209 -24.54 10.52 -1.29
C GLN A 209 -23.20 10.39 -2.03
N PRO A 210 -23.14 10.74 -3.32
CA PRO A 210 -21.89 10.70 -4.07
C PRO A 210 -20.84 11.66 -3.53
N TYR A 211 -19.61 11.17 -3.46
CA TYR A 211 -18.41 11.97 -3.27
C TYR A 211 -17.62 11.97 -4.59
N GLN A 212 -17.04 13.12 -4.92
CA GLN A 212 -16.11 13.26 -6.03
C GLN A 212 -14.80 13.82 -5.49
N ALA A 213 -13.71 13.05 -5.65
CA ALA A 213 -12.39 13.50 -5.28
C ALA A 213 -11.94 14.65 -6.18
N THR A 214 -11.27 15.64 -5.57
CA THR A 214 -10.64 16.75 -6.30
C THR A 214 -9.18 16.46 -6.63
N GLU A 215 -8.58 15.50 -5.92
CA GLU A 215 -7.24 15.00 -6.16
C GLU A 215 -7.20 13.49 -5.94
N LEU A 216 -6.70 12.72 -6.91
CA LEU A 216 -6.43 11.30 -6.77
C LEU A 216 -5.03 11.06 -6.22
N PHE A 217 -4.95 10.11 -5.29
CA PHE A 217 -3.70 9.75 -4.64
C PHE A 217 -3.03 8.50 -5.24
N GLY A 218 -3.80 7.42 -5.39
CA GLY A 218 -3.32 6.15 -5.91
C GLY A 218 -4.25 5.54 -6.93
N GLN A 219 -3.75 4.53 -7.63
CA GLN A 219 -4.49 3.85 -8.68
C GLN A 219 -5.64 3.03 -8.08
N ARG A 220 -6.79 3.11 -8.74
CA ARG A 220 -7.98 2.32 -8.46
C ARG A 220 -8.58 1.88 -9.78
N THR A 221 -9.13 0.68 -9.82
CA THR A 221 -9.99 0.26 -10.93
C THR A 221 -11.37 0.88 -10.73
N ALA A 222 -11.83 1.70 -11.67
CA ALA A 222 -13.19 2.24 -11.67
C ALA A 222 -14.16 1.22 -12.27
N TYR A 223 -15.27 0.96 -11.57
CA TYR A 223 -16.32 0.04 -12.02
C TYR A 223 -17.61 0.76 -12.47
N GLY A 224 -17.65 2.09 -12.37
CA GLY A 224 -18.83 2.91 -12.68
C GLY A 224 -19.66 3.27 -11.44
N ASP A 225 -20.54 4.26 -11.58
CA ASP A 225 -21.46 4.74 -10.53
C ASP A 225 -20.79 5.10 -9.18
N GLY A 226 -19.52 5.50 -9.20
CA GLY A 226 -18.73 5.82 -8.01
C GLY A 226 -18.14 4.61 -7.28
N VAL A 227 -18.38 3.39 -7.77
CA VAL A 227 -17.77 2.16 -7.25
C VAL A 227 -16.38 2.00 -7.86
N ALA A 228 -15.39 1.71 -7.01
CA ALA A 228 -14.01 1.47 -7.40
C ALA A 228 -13.40 0.31 -6.61
N SER A 229 -12.20 -0.14 -6.97
CA SER A 229 -11.39 -0.97 -6.09
C SER A 229 -10.88 -0.13 -4.89
N PRO A 230 -10.41 -0.80 -3.81
CA PRO A 230 -9.45 -0.18 -2.91
C PRO A 230 -8.22 0.34 -3.67
N ILE A 231 -7.45 1.22 -3.03
CA ILE A 231 -6.17 1.67 -3.56
C ILE A 231 -5.24 0.48 -3.87
N GLU A 232 -4.59 0.50 -5.02
CA GLU A 232 -3.62 -0.52 -5.38
C GLU A 232 -2.41 -0.50 -4.44
N TRP A 233 -2.12 -1.64 -3.82
CA TRP A 233 -1.00 -1.81 -2.90
C TRP A 233 -0.43 -3.22 -2.99
N PRO A 234 0.90 -3.42 -2.92
CA PRO A 234 1.49 -4.76 -2.97
C PRO A 234 0.88 -5.72 -1.94
N ALA A 235 0.48 -6.92 -2.39
CA ALA A 235 -0.22 -7.89 -1.55
C ALA A 235 0.62 -8.37 -0.35
N ASP A 236 1.94 -8.47 -0.53
CA ASP A 236 2.94 -8.88 0.45
C ASP A 236 3.31 -7.80 1.47
N ARG A 237 2.78 -6.59 1.31
CA ARG A 237 3.01 -5.46 2.23
C ARG A 237 1.75 -5.12 3.00
N GLU A 238 1.98 -4.68 4.23
CA GLU A 238 0.93 -4.05 5.02
C GLU A 238 0.57 -2.69 4.41
N LEU A 239 -0.72 -2.41 4.34
CA LEU A 239 -1.24 -1.07 4.13
C LEU A 239 -1.61 -0.56 5.52
N CYS A 240 -0.78 0.32 6.08
CA CYS A 240 -1.02 0.90 7.39
C CYS A 240 -2.37 1.63 7.42
N PRO A 241 -3.07 1.67 8.56
CA PRO A 241 -4.35 2.36 8.66
C PRO A 241 -4.27 3.81 8.21
N TYR A 242 -5.22 4.22 7.40
CA TYR A 242 -5.36 5.59 6.92
C TYR A 242 -6.83 5.96 6.77
N GLN A 243 -7.09 7.26 6.66
CA GLN A 243 -8.40 7.80 6.34
C GLN A 243 -8.37 8.34 4.92
N GLU A 244 -9.47 8.19 4.22
CA GLU A 244 -9.59 8.57 2.82
C GLU A 244 -9.56 10.10 2.69
N GLU A 245 -8.81 10.60 1.72
CA GLU A 245 -8.82 12.02 1.31
C GLU A 245 -8.43 13.02 2.40
N THR A 246 -7.62 12.65 3.40
CA THR A 246 -7.23 13.55 4.51
C THR A 246 -6.52 14.84 4.07
N PHE A 247 -5.98 14.87 2.85
CA PHE A 247 -5.34 16.04 2.24
C PHE A 247 -6.31 16.96 1.48
N SER A 248 -7.59 16.60 1.37
CA SER A 248 -8.64 17.36 0.67
C SER A 248 -9.37 18.32 1.63
N ALA A 249 -9.94 19.41 1.11
CA ALA A 249 -10.75 20.36 1.89
C ALA A 249 -12.19 19.86 2.11
N VAL A 250 -12.66 18.99 1.21
CA VAL A 250 -13.92 18.25 1.32
C VAL A 250 -13.58 16.77 1.24
N VAL A 251 -14.02 16.02 2.24
CA VAL A 251 -13.69 14.60 2.41
C VAL A 251 -14.97 13.77 2.42
N PRO A 252 -14.93 12.49 2.04
CA PRO A 252 -16.05 11.60 2.28
C PRO A 252 -16.14 11.34 3.78
N SER A 253 -17.33 11.49 4.39
CA SER A 253 -17.54 11.09 5.78
C SER A 253 -17.80 9.59 5.91
N ILE A 254 -18.27 8.94 4.84
CA ILE A 254 -18.56 7.50 4.84
C ILE A 254 -17.71 6.79 3.79
N ALA A 255 -17.15 5.65 4.18
CA ALA A 255 -16.57 4.69 3.27
C ALA A 255 -17.27 3.32 3.42
N LEU A 256 -17.63 2.73 2.28
CA LEU A 256 -18.18 1.38 2.18
C LEU A 256 -17.09 0.50 1.57
N THR A 257 -16.72 -0.59 2.23
CA THR A 257 -15.78 -1.58 1.70
C THR A 257 -16.42 -2.96 1.74
N ALA A 258 -16.73 -3.51 0.57
CA ALA A 258 -17.36 -4.81 0.41
C ALA A 258 -16.38 -5.87 -0.09
N CYS A 259 -16.46 -7.06 0.49
CA CYS A 259 -15.67 -8.22 0.13
C CYS A 259 -16.51 -9.19 -0.71
N ALA A 260 -16.33 -9.19 -2.03
CA ALA A 260 -16.97 -10.16 -2.90
C ALA A 260 -16.24 -11.51 -2.86
N ARG A 261 -14.90 -11.48 -2.82
CA ARG A 261 -14.06 -12.67 -2.66
C ARG A 261 -12.95 -12.39 -1.65
N PRO A 262 -12.89 -13.11 -0.51
CA PRO A 262 -11.87 -12.87 0.50
C PRO A 262 -10.50 -13.38 0.05
N PRO A 263 -9.41 -12.89 0.69
CA PRO A 263 -8.08 -13.45 0.50
C PRO A 263 -8.00 -14.92 0.96
N GLU A 264 -7.05 -15.67 0.43
CA GLU A 264 -6.82 -17.08 0.82
C GLU A 264 -6.18 -17.18 2.21
N THR A 265 -5.23 -16.30 2.50
CA THR A 265 -4.60 -16.16 3.82
C THR A 265 -4.33 -14.68 4.11
N GLY A 266 -4.35 -14.32 5.40
CA GLY A 266 -4.14 -12.95 5.87
C GLY A 266 -5.17 -11.96 5.33
N GLY A 267 -4.74 -10.73 5.06
CA GLY A 267 -5.57 -9.71 4.44
C GLY A 267 -6.68 -9.15 5.30
N GLU A 268 -6.62 -9.36 6.62
CA GLU A 268 -7.53 -8.74 7.56
C GLU A 268 -7.57 -7.21 7.36
N ALA A 269 -8.76 -6.64 7.42
CA ALA A 269 -8.91 -5.20 7.54
C ALA A 269 -8.42 -4.76 8.92
N CYS A 270 -7.57 -3.74 8.97
CA CYS A 270 -7.14 -3.13 10.22
C CYS A 270 -7.97 -1.87 10.45
N LEU A 271 -8.78 -1.84 11.49
CA LEU A 271 -9.58 -0.67 11.86
C LEU A 271 -8.99 -0.02 13.11
N SER A 272 -8.78 1.28 13.09
CA SER A 272 -8.21 2.04 14.21
C SER A 272 -9.09 3.25 14.52
N ASP A 273 -9.44 3.42 15.79
CA ASP A 273 -10.28 4.53 16.27
C ASP A 273 -9.43 5.80 16.42
N SER A 274 -9.78 6.84 15.67
CA SER A 274 -9.09 8.13 15.66
C SER A 274 -9.16 8.90 16.97
N ARG A 275 -10.10 8.59 17.84
CA ARG A 275 -10.22 9.18 19.18
C ARG A 275 -9.24 8.51 20.14
N GLU A 276 -9.19 7.19 20.11
CA GLU A 276 -8.25 6.41 20.92
C GLU A 276 -6.79 6.66 20.49
N LEU A 277 -6.56 6.90 19.20
CA LEU A 277 -5.26 7.34 18.72
C LEU A 277 -4.76 8.58 19.46
N LEU A 278 -5.59 9.60 19.64
CA LEU A 278 -5.20 10.82 20.37
C LEU A 278 -4.81 10.50 21.82
N HIS A 279 -5.55 9.62 22.49
CA HIS A 279 -5.24 9.21 23.87
C HIS A 279 -3.91 8.45 24.01
N HIS A 280 -3.42 7.84 22.95
CA HIS A 280 -2.17 7.06 22.94
C HIS A 280 -0.94 7.85 22.47
N LEU A 281 -1.13 9.06 21.93
CA LEU A 281 -0.05 9.94 21.48
C LEU A 281 0.51 10.77 22.64
N PRO A 282 1.80 11.15 22.60
CA PRO A 282 2.36 12.09 23.57
C PRO A 282 1.66 13.46 23.51
N ASP A 283 1.28 14.02 24.67
CA ASP A 283 0.52 15.29 24.77
C ASP A 283 1.17 16.44 23.99
N GLU A 284 2.50 16.59 24.08
CA GLU A 284 3.22 17.65 23.38
C GLU A 284 3.18 17.48 21.85
N LEU A 285 3.20 16.24 21.36
CA LEU A 285 3.06 15.95 19.95
C LEU A 285 1.67 16.35 19.44
N VAL A 286 0.63 15.98 20.20
CA VAL A 286 -0.77 16.33 19.89
C VAL A 286 -0.94 17.85 19.89
N ARG A 287 -0.46 18.55 20.93
CA ARG A 287 -0.54 20.01 21.04
C ARG A 287 0.08 20.72 19.84
N ARG A 288 1.29 20.31 19.42
CA ARG A 288 1.95 20.87 18.24
C ARG A 288 1.15 20.65 16.97
N PHE A 289 0.53 19.48 16.80
CA PHE A 289 -0.33 19.19 15.65
C PHE A 289 -1.67 19.93 15.70
N GLN A 290 -2.22 20.22 16.88
CA GLN A 290 -3.42 21.04 17.00
C GLN A 290 -3.13 22.51 16.65
N GLU A 291 -1.98 23.03 17.06
CA GLU A 291 -1.55 24.41 16.80
C GLU A 291 -1.11 24.62 15.36
N LEU A 292 -0.25 23.74 14.85
CA LEU A 292 0.40 23.91 13.56
C LEU A 292 -0.30 23.13 12.44
N GLY A 293 -1.06 22.07 12.75
CA GLY A 293 -1.46 21.01 11.82
C GLY A 293 -0.31 20.39 11.04
N TRP A 294 -0.56 19.97 9.81
CA TRP A 294 0.38 19.18 9.02
C TRP A 294 0.44 19.62 7.56
N THR A 295 1.54 19.24 6.91
CA THR A 295 1.76 19.43 5.48
C THR A 295 1.86 18.10 4.75
N LEU A 296 1.33 18.07 3.53
CA LEU A 296 1.65 17.06 2.52
C LEU A 296 2.31 17.74 1.32
N THR A 297 3.60 17.49 1.14
CA THR A 297 4.34 17.86 -0.07
C THR A 297 4.32 16.70 -1.05
N ARG A 298 3.91 16.96 -2.29
CA ARG A 298 3.90 15.98 -3.39
C ARG A 298 4.60 16.57 -4.61
N VAL A 299 5.55 15.83 -5.17
CA VAL A 299 6.35 16.25 -6.33
C VAL A 299 5.99 15.40 -7.53
N PHE A 300 5.30 16.00 -8.49
CA PHE A 300 4.91 15.35 -9.74
C PHE A 300 6.04 15.41 -10.77
N ARG A 301 6.32 14.26 -11.38
CA ARG A 301 7.36 14.09 -12.40
C ARG A 301 6.82 13.29 -13.58
N GLU A 302 7.23 13.63 -14.80
CA GLU A 302 6.73 12.98 -16.01
C GLU A 302 7.14 11.50 -16.11
N GLU A 303 8.22 11.09 -15.45
CA GLU A 303 8.72 9.72 -15.55
C GLU A 303 8.40 8.85 -14.33
N PHE A 304 7.84 9.42 -13.26
CA PHE A 304 7.65 8.70 -11.99
C PHE A 304 6.28 8.95 -11.37
N GLY A 305 5.57 7.86 -11.04
CA GLY A 305 4.28 7.90 -10.37
C GLY A 305 3.12 8.46 -11.22
N MET A 306 1.99 8.65 -10.55
CA MET A 306 0.78 9.27 -11.09
C MET A 306 1.08 10.68 -11.61
N LYS A 307 0.53 11.01 -12.77
CA LYS A 307 0.71 12.34 -13.39
C LYS A 307 -0.20 13.35 -12.73
N TRP A 308 0.19 14.62 -12.72
CA TRP A 308 -0.68 15.68 -12.20
C TRP A 308 -2.00 15.79 -12.99
N ARG A 309 -1.99 15.52 -14.30
CA ARG A 309 -3.20 15.49 -15.14
C ARG A 309 -4.20 14.46 -14.64
N GLU A 310 -3.70 13.26 -14.34
CA GLU A 310 -4.49 12.15 -13.79
C GLU A 310 -4.93 12.46 -12.36
N ALA A 311 -4.03 12.98 -11.52
CA ALA A 311 -4.32 13.30 -10.14
C ALA A 311 -5.43 14.36 -10.01
N PHE A 312 -5.41 15.42 -10.81
CA PHE A 312 -6.35 16.52 -10.68
C PHE A 312 -7.48 16.50 -11.72
N GLY A 313 -7.46 15.56 -12.66
CA GLY A 313 -8.46 15.47 -13.73
C GLY A 313 -8.49 16.69 -14.66
N VAL A 314 -7.32 17.26 -14.97
CA VAL A 314 -7.21 18.47 -15.81
C VAL A 314 -6.26 18.28 -17.00
N ASP A 315 -6.62 18.89 -18.14
CA ASP A 315 -5.95 18.70 -19.43
C ASP A 315 -4.93 19.80 -19.79
N SER A 316 -4.70 20.78 -18.92
CA SER A 316 -3.70 21.83 -19.16
C SER A 316 -3.06 22.30 -17.86
N HIS A 317 -1.83 22.82 -17.99
CA HIS A 317 -1.12 23.41 -16.85
C HIS A 317 -1.84 24.68 -16.37
N ASP A 318 -2.43 25.46 -17.27
CA ASP A 318 -3.16 26.68 -16.89
C ASP A 318 -4.40 26.35 -16.05
N ALA A 319 -5.19 25.35 -16.47
CA ALA A 319 -6.34 24.88 -15.68
C ALA A 319 -5.91 24.35 -14.31
N LEU A 320 -4.74 23.69 -14.21
CA LEU A 320 -4.19 23.26 -12.94
C LEU A 320 -3.86 24.45 -12.02
N ILE A 321 -3.16 25.46 -12.54
CA ILE A 321 -2.75 26.63 -11.75
C ILE A 321 -3.97 27.44 -11.28
N GLU A 322 -5.05 27.47 -12.06
CA GLU A 322 -6.33 28.05 -11.65
C GLU A 322 -7.03 27.23 -10.56
N LEU A 323 -6.95 25.90 -10.63
CA LEU A 323 -7.60 24.99 -9.67
C LEU A 323 -6.93 25.01 -8.29
N LEU A 324 -5.59 24.94 -8.24
CA LEU A 324 -4.86 24.69 -6.99
C LEU A 324 -5.19 25.67 -5.84
N PRO A 325 -5.28 26.99 -6.05
CA PRO A 325 -5.68 27.92 -4.98
C PRO A 325 -7.11 27.69 -4.48
N GLN A 326 -8.03 27.29 -5.36
CA GLN A 326 -9.44 27.06 -5.01
C GLN A 326 -9.61 25.89 -4.03
N ILE A 327 -8.72 24.91 -4.11
CA ILE A 327 -8.67 23.74 -3.23
C ILE A 327 -7.60 23.85 -2.14
N GLY A 328 -7.03 25.05 -1.96
CA GLY A 328 -6.06 25.36 -0.90
C GLY A 328 -4.78 24.56 -1.01
N ILE A 329 -4.19 24.52 -2.20
CA ILE A 329 -2.92 23.84 -2.51
C ILE A 329 -1.93 24.86 -3.05
N ASP A 330 -0.80 25.00 -2.36
CA ASP A 330 0.31 25.81 -2.81
C ASP A 330 1.12 25.04 -3.86
N HIS A 331 1.78 25.76 -4.76
CA HIS A 331 2.59 25.13 -5.79
C HIS A 331 3.89 25.88 -6.08
N GLY A 332 4.84 25.14 -6.66
CA GLY A 332 6.11 25.68 -7.10
C GLY A 332 6.83 24.72 -8.03
N ARG A 333 7.96 25.15 -8.58
CA ARG A 333 8.82 24.30 -9.42
C ARG A 333 9.99 23.79 -8.62
N VAL A 334 10.39 22.54 -8.88
CA VAL A 334 11.68 22.00 -8.42
C VAL A 334 12.72 22.11 -9.54
N SER A 335 14.01 21.98 -9.18
CA SER A 335 15.17 22.30 -10.04
C SER A 335 15.23 21.54 -11.37
N ASN A 336 14.51 20.43 -11.51
CA ASN A 336 14.43 19.61 -12.71
C ASN A 336 13.08 19.69 -13.44
N GLY A 337 12.31 20.78 -13.23
CA GLY A 337 11.06 21.03 -13.94
C GLY A 337 9.84 20.28 -13.40
N GLY A 338 10.00 19.46 -12.36
CA GLY A 338 8.87 18.87 -11.64
C GLY A 338 7.97 19.91 -10.97
N LEU A 339 6.69 19.55 -10.80
CA LEU A 339 5.71 20.37 -10.09
C LEU A 339 5.66 19.93 -8.63
N ARG A 340 6.03 20.83 -7.71
CA ARG A 340 5.82 20.65 -6.28
C ARG A 340 4.48 21.25 -5.89
N THR A 341 3.71 20.49 -5.13
CA THR A 341 2.43 20.90 -4.54
C THR A 341 2.47 20.67 -3.04
N VAL A 342 1.92 21.59 -2.26
CA VAL A 342 1.91 21.52 -0.79
C VAL A 342 0.49 21.77 -0.30
N ARG A 343 -0.06 20.81 0.44
CA ARG A 343 -1.31 20.99 1.19
C ARG A 343 -0.98 21.31 2.63
N ARG A 344 -1.66 22.29 3.20
CA ARG A 344 -1.67 22.56 4.65
C ARG A 344 -3.05 22.24 5.20
N ARG A 345 -3.12 21.36 6.19
CA ARG A 345 -4.38 20.84 6.74
C ARG A 345 -4.29 20.75 8.25
N ARG A 346 -5.44 20.79 8.91
CA ARG A 346 -5.49 20.45 10.33
C ARG A 346 -5.08 18.99 10.49
N ALA A 347 -4.34 18.69 11.55
CA ALA A 347 -3.96 17.32 11.86
C ALA A 347 -5.04 16.59 12.67
N THR A 348 -5.85 17.36 13.41
CA THR A 348 -7.05 16.88 14.09
C THR A 348 -8.30 17.55 13.52
N VAL A 349 -9.40 16.82 13.52
CA VAL A 349 -10.70 17.31 13.06
C VAL A 349 -11.73 17.05 14.16
N VAL A 350 -12.56 18.06 14.44
CA VAL A 350 -13.75 17.88 15.29
C VAL A 350 -14.86 17.29 14.43
N HIS A 351 -15.32 16.11 14.80
CA HIS A 351 -16.35 15.40 14.07
C HIS A 351 -17.68 16.18 14.09
N PRO A 352 -18.30 16.48 12.93
CA PRO A 352 -19.41 17.41 12.88
C PRO A 352 -20.68 16.94 13.58
N GLN A 353 -20.94 15.62 13.64
CA GLN A 353 -22.10 15.08 14.37
C GLN A 353 -21.84 14.74 15.85
N THR A 354 -20.67 14.22 16.24
CA THR A 354 -20.40 13.78 17.62
C THR A 354 -19.72 14.87 18.46
N GLY A 355 -19.06 15.83 17.83
CA GLY A 355 -18.28 16.87 18.51
C GLY A 355 -16.95 16.38 19.07
N GLU A 356 -16.57 15.13 18.81
CA GLU A 356 -15.32 14.54 19.29
C GLU A 356 -14.14 14.98 18.43
N GLU A 357 -13.01 15.29 19.05
CA GLU A 357 -11.77 15.53 18.33
C GLU A 357 -11.16 14.21 17.89
N CYS A 358 -10.72 14.14 16.63
CA CYS A 358 -10.23 12.93 15.99
C CYS A 358 -8.88 13.19 15.33
N TRP A 359 -7.93 12.27 15.49
CA TRP A 359 -6.73 12.23 14.68
C TRP A 359 -7.11 11.95 13.21
N PHE A 360 -6.91 12.94 12.33
CA PHE A 360 -7.37 12.91 10.93
C PHE A 360 -6.29 13.45 9.99
N ASN A 361 -5.31 12.61 9.68
CA ASN A 361 -4.22 12.92 8.77
C ASN A 361 -3.48 11.65 8.33
N GLN A 362 -2.52 11.81 7.41
CA GLN A 362 -1.62 10.75 6.96
C GLN A 362 -0.15 11.16 7.17
N VAL A 363 0.13 11.94 8.23
CA VAL A 363 1.47 12.53 8.43
C VAL A 363 2.54 11.44 8.54
N ALA A 364 2.33 10.41 9.35
CA ALA A 364 3.27 9.30 9.46
C ALA A 364 3.33 8.46 8.17
N PHE A 365 2.18 8.19 7.54
CA PHE A 365 2.10 7.30 6.37
C PHE A 365 2.95 7.78 5.19
N PHE A 366 3.01 9.09 4.95
CA PHE A 366 3.78 9.69 3.85
C PHE A 366 5.13 10.29 4.28
N ASN A 367 5.54 10.12 5.54
CA ASN A 367 6.80 10.65 6.02
C ASN A 367 7.97 9.79 5.55
N SER A 368 9.11 10.42 5.22
CA SER A 368 10.32 9.68 4.85
C SER A 368 10.83 8.75 5.97
N ALA A 369 10.61 9.06 7.24
CA ALA A 369 10.97 8.19 8.37
C ALA A 369 10.18 6.87 8.40
N SER A 370 9.04 6.79 7.71
CA SER A 370 8.26 5.55 7.55
C SER A 370 8.76 4.65 6.41
N VAL A 371 9.72 5.12 5.62
CA VAL A 371 10.28 4.39 4.47
C VAL A 371 11.49 3.57 4.93
N GLU A 372 11.56 2.31 4.49
CA GLU A 372 12.73 1.45 4.75
C GLU A 372 14.04 2.19 4.39
N PRO A 373 15.05 2.25 5.28
CA PRO A 373 16.25 3.07 5.07
C PRO A 373 16.95 2.85 3.72
N ARG A 374 16.96 1.61 3.21
CA ARG A 374 17.54 1.31 1.89
C ARG A 374 16.71 1.89 0.75
N ALA A 375 15.38 1.77 0.83
CA ALA A 375 14.48 2.36 -0.16
C ALA A 375 14.56 3.90 -0.12
N LEU A 376 14.62 4.50 1.08
CA LEU A 376 14.78 5.94 1.23
C LEU A 376 16.12 6.43 0.63
N ALA A 377 17.22 5.71 0.85
CA ALA A 377 18.51 6.05 0.26
C ALA A 377 18.47 6.03 -1.29
N VAL A 378 17.73 5.08 -1.88
CA VAL A 378 17.50 5.04 -3.33
C VAL A 378 16.68 6.25 -3.78
N LEU A 379 15.59 6.60 -3.08
CA LEU A 379 14.77 7.77 -3.40
C LEU A 379 15.59 9.06 -3.32
N ARG A 380 16.37 9.26 -2.25
CA ARG A 380 17.23 10.44 -2.07
C ARG A 380 18.34 10.51 -3.12
N ARG A 381 18.90 9.38 -3.53
CA ARG A 381 19.87 9.35 -4.63
C ARG A 381 19.24 9.72 -5.98
N ALA A 382 18.01 9.28 -6.22
CA ALA A 382 17.30 9.53 -7.48
C ALA A 382 16.73 10.95 -7.58
N PHE A 383 16.19 11.47 -6.48
CA PHE A 383 15.39 12.70 -6.48
C PHE A 383 15.99 13.84 -5.63
N GLY A 384 17.08 13.59 -4.92
CA GLY A 384 17.68 14.55 -4.01
C GLY A 384 16.75 14.86 -2.81
N PRO A 385 16.62 16.13 -2.40
CA PRO A 385 15.74 16.52 -1.30
C PRO A 385 14.25 16.44 -1.67
N ASP A 386 13.91 16.56 -2.96
CA ASP A 386 12.53 16.57 -3.46
C ASP A 386 12.06 15.14 -3.79
N ILE A 387 12.06 14.27 -2.78
CA ILE A 387 11.46 12.93 -2.89
C ILE A 387 9.97 13.04 -3.28
N PRO A 388 9.34 11.98 -3.83
CA PRO A 388 8.00 12.08 -4.41
C PRO A 388 6.93 12.60 -3.44
N MET A 389 7.08 12.26 -2.16
CA MET A 389 6.20 12.70 -1.09
C MET A 389 6.98 12.91 0.19
N GLU A 390 6.60 13.93 0.95
CA GLU A 390 7.10 14.20 2.29
C GLU A 390 6.05 14.91 3.12
N THR A 391 6.08 14.70 4.42
CA THR A 391 5.17 15.34 5.38
C THR A 391 5.92 16.09 6.46
N GLY A 392 5.27 17.09 7.03
CA GLY A 392 5.81 17.92 8.11
C GLY A 392 4.68 18.50 8.96
N TYR A 393 5.04 19.36 9.90
CA TYR A 393 4.09 20.26 10.55
C TYR A 393 3.55 21.29 9.54
N GLY A 394 2.46 21.98 9.88
CA GLY A 394 1.84 22.93 8.93
C GLY A 394 2.68 24.16 8.61
N ASP A 395 3.63 24.51 9.48
CA ASP A 395 4.66 25.52 9.23
C ASP A 395 5.77 25.03 8.28
N GLY A 396 5.78 23.73 7.95
CA GLY A 396 6.78 23.07 7.09
C GLY A 396 7.99 22.53 7.84
N SER A 397 8.05 22.65 9.17
CA SER A 397 9.11 22.03 9.96
C SER A 397 9.01 20.49 9.91
N PRO A 398 10.14 19.77 9.89
CA PRO A 398 10.14 18.31 9.78
C PRO A 398 9.72 17.65 11.09
N LEU A 399 9.20 16.43 10.97
CA LEU A 399 9.07 15.51 12.12
C LEU A 399 10.42 14.83 12.39
N THR A 400 10.64 14.46 13.64
CA THR A 400 11.71 13.54 14.05
C THR A 400 11.29 12.08 13.83
N GLU A 401 12.27 11.17 13.74
CA GLU A 401 12.01 9.73 13.64
C GLU A 401 11.23 9.20 14.86
N ASP A 402 11.53 9.72 16.06
CA ASP A 402 10.83 9.34 17.30
C ASP A 402 9.35 9.77 17.29
N GLU A 403 9.04 10.96 16.77
CA GLU A 403 7.66 11.42 16.62
C GLU A 403 6.88 10.57 15.62
N VAL A 404 7.50 10.19 14.50
CA VAL A 404 6.87 9.29 13.52
C VAL A 404 6.67 7.90 14.12
N SER A 405 7.66 7.38 14.84
CA SER A 405 7.56 6.08 15.54
C SER A 405 6.45 6.09 16.59
N ALA A 406 6.30 7.18 17.35
CA ALA A 406 5.24 7.30 18.35
C ALA A 406 3.85 7.23 17.71
N ILE A 407 3.67 7.84 16.53
CA ILE A 407 2.40 7.76 15.77
C ILE A 407 2.15 6.35 15.26
N GLN A 408 3.16 5.69 14.71
CA GLN A 408 3.05 4.30 14.24
C GLN A 408 2.73 3.34 15.40
N ASP A 409 3.36 3.52 16.56
CA ASP A 409 3.09 2.74 17.77
C ASP A 409 1.66 2.96 18.29
N ALA A 410 1.14 4.19 18.19
CA ALA A 410 -0.25 4.48 18.53
C ALA A 410 -1.21 3.70 17.61
N TYR A 411 -0.97 3.70 16.29
CA TYR A 411 -1.74 2.87 15.34
C TYR A 411 -1.65 1.37 15.67
N ALA A 412 -0.47 0.87 16.00
CA ALA A 412 -0.28 -0.54 16.34
C ALA A 412 -1.08 -0.95 17.60
N LYS A 413 -1.19 -0.06 18.59
CA LYS A 413 -1.93 -0.30 19.84
C LYS A 413 -3.44 -0.23 19.68
N THR A 414 -3.94 0.63 18.79
CA THR A 414 -5.38 0.90 18.63
C THR A 414 -6.02 0.12 17.49
N SER A 415 -5.22 -0.52 16.63
CA SER A 415 -5.74 -1.26 15.48
C SER A 415 -6.31 -2.62 15.87
N ALA A 416 -7.51 -2.90 15.37
CA ALA A 416 -8.15 -4.21 15.45
C ALA A 416 -8.25 -4.85 14.06
N ALA A 417 -8.00 -6.16 14.01
CA ALA A 417 -8.04 -6.94 12.78
C ALA A 417 -9.41 -7.61 12.58
N VAL A 418 -10.04 -7.35 11.43
CA VAL A 418 -11.30 -7.95 11.02
C VAL A 418 -11.03 -8.94 9.88
N ARG A 419 -11.37 -10.21 10.10
CA ARG A 419 -11.30 -11.24 9.06
C ARG A 419 -12.49 -11.14 8.12
N TRP A 420 -12.17 -11.10 6.83
CA TRP A 420 -13.16 -11.03 5.76
C TRP A 420 -13.85 -12.37 5.51
N GLN A 421 -15.14 -12.29 5.21
CA GLN A 421 -15.93 -13.33 4.56
C GLN A 421 -16.51 -12.80 3.24
N ALA A 422 -16.85 -13.69 2.32
CA ALA A 422 -17.58 -13.29 1.13
C ALA A 422 -18.95 -12.71 1.52
N GLY A 423 -19.31 -11.56 0.96
CA GLY A 423 -20.53 -10.84 1.30
C GLY A 423 -20.42 -9.96 2.56
N ASP A 424 -19.24 -9.86 3.17
CA ASP A 424 -19.03 -8.88 4.25
C ASP A 424 -18.98 -7.46 3.66
N LEU A 425 -19.61 -6.53 4.36
CA LEU A 425 -19.55 -5.09 4.12
C LEU A 425 -19.08 -4.42 5.41
N ILE A 426 -17.97 -3.69 5.34
CA ILE A 426 -17.59 -2.74 6.40
C ILE A 426 -18.08 -1.36 5.98
N VAL A 427 -18.86 -0.73 6.86
CA VAL A 427 -19.23 0.68 6.76
C VAL A 427 -18.44 1.42 7.82
N THR A 428 -17.67 2.43 7.43
CA THR A 428 -16.89 3.24 8.36
C THR A 428 -17.26 4.71 8.25
N ASP A 429 -17.27 5.37 9.39
CA ASP A 429 -17.10 6.81 9.48
C ASP A 429 -15.62 7.14 9.25
N ASN A 430 -15.33 7.82 8.16
CA ASN A 430 -13.98 8.11 7.73
C ASN A 430 -13.26 9.08 8.68
N VAL A 431 -13.98 9.89 9.47
CA VAL A 431 -13.38 10.80 10.45
C VAL A 431 -13.05 10.06 11.75
N LEU A 432 -13.90 9.10 12.15
CA LEU A 432 -13.69 8.33 13.38
C LEU A 432 -12.76 7.12 13.20
N THR A 433 -12.63 6.58 11.99
CA THR A 433 -11.98 5.29 11.77
C THR A 433 -11.00 5.30 10.61
N ALA A 434 -9.74 4.99 10.91
CA ALA A 434 -8.73 4.67 9.91
C ALA A 434 -8.82 3.19 9.50
N GLN A 435 -8.64 2.91 8.21
CA GLN A 435 -8.68 1.58 7.61
C GLN A 435 -7.34 1.20 7.01
N GLY A 436 -6.88 -0.01 7.29
CA GLY A 436 -5.66 -0.61 6.76
C GLY A 436 -5.90 -2.06 6.33
N ARG A 437 -4.84 -2.73 5.89
CA ARG A 437 -4.90 -4.11 5.41
C ARG A 437 -3.62 -4.85 5.74
N ARG A 438 -3.74 -6.04 6.36
CA ARG A 438 -2.60 -6.96 6.54
C ARG A 438 -2.12 -7.55 5.21
N PRO A 439 -0.86 -8.01 5.11
CA PRO A 439 -0.40 -8.78 3.95
C PRO A 439 -1.30 -9.99 3.66
N TYR A 440 -1.43 -10.37 2.39
CA TYR A 440 -2.29 -11.48 1.99
C TYR A 440 -1.75 -12.30 0.81
N THR A 441 -2.39 -13.45 0.59
CA THR A 441 -2.25 -14.26 -0.64
C THR A 441 -3.60 -14.51 -1.31
N GLY A 442 -3.55 -15.00 -2.55
CA GLY A 442 -4.74 -15.20 -3.40
C GLY A 442 -5.09 -13.98 -4.23
N ASN A 443 -6.29 -14.01 -4.82
CA ASN A 443 -6.79 -12.95 -5.70
C ASN A 443 -8.11 -12.38 -5.14
N PRO A 444 -8.10 -11.66 -4.00
CA PRO A 444 -9.33 -11.15 -3.43
C PRO A 444 -9.99 -10.13 -4.35
N LEU A 445 -11.32 -9.99 -4.23
CA LEU A 445 -12.11 -9.01 -4.97
C LEU A 445 -12.86 -8.15 -3.97
N PHE A 446 -12.55 -6.86 -3.98
CA PHE A 446 -13.14 -5.85 -3.12
C PHE A 446 -13.73 -4.71 -3.95
N PHE A 447 -14.82 -4.16 -3.44
CA PHE A 447 -15.46 -2.96 -3.98
C PHE A 447 -15.53 -1.91 -2.89
N THR A 448 -15.17 -0.67 -3.23
CA THR A 448 -15.21 0.47 -2.34
C THR A 448 -16.08 1.57 -2.92
N TYR A 449 -16.80 2.27 -2.04
CA TYR A 449 -17.56 3.45 -2.37
C TYR A 449 -17.31 4.53 -1.31
N LEU A 450 -16.93 5.72 -1.74
CA LEU A 450 -16.73 6.89 -0.87
C LEU A 450 -17.92 7.84 -1.05
N GLY A 451 -18.43 8.38 0.06
CA GLY A 451 -19.65 9.18 0.01
C GLY A 451 -19.84 10.12 1.19
N ASP A 452 -20.97 10.81 1.14
CA ASP A 452 -21.37 11.83 2.13
C ASP A 452 -20.29 12.91 2.31
N PRO A 453 -20.10 13.81 1.32
CA PRO A 453 -19.09 14.85 1.39
C PRO A 453 -19.32 15.78 2.58
N ILE A 454 -18.27 15.99 3.38
CA ILE A 454 -18.26 16.98 4.47
C ILE A 454 -17.06 17.93 4.30
N PRO A 455 -17.22 19.24 4.59
CA PRO A 455 -16.10 20.14 4.65
C PRO A 455 -15.28 19.87 5.91
N VAL A 456 -13.95 19.84 5.77
CA VAL A 456 -13.02 19.89 6.90
C VAL A 456 -12.29 21.22 6.83
N ASN A 457 -12.39 22.02 7.91
CA ASN A 457 -11.84 23.37 7.89
C ASN A 457 -10.33 23.32 7.61
N PRO A 458 -9.83 23.98 6.54
CA PRO A 458 -8.39 24.11 6.36
C PRO A 458 -7.79 24.88 7.54
N LEU A 459 -6.50 24.70 7.78
CA LEU A 459 -5.78 25.65 8.64
C LEU A 459 -5.85 27.02 7.97
N VAL A 460 -6.35 28.01 8.70
CA VAL A 460 -6.30 29.40 8.24
C VAL A 460 -4.84 29.81 8.32
N SER A 461 -4.31 30.27 7.18
CA SER A 461 -2.93 30.75 6.99
C SER A 461 -2.59 31.92 7.90
#